data_AF-A0A0F9D3E7-F1
#
_entry.id   AF-A0A0F9D3E7-F1
#
_cell.length_a   1.000
_cell.length_b   1.000
_cell.length_c   1.000
_cell.angle_alpha   90.00
_cell.angle_beta   90.00
_cell.angle_gamma   90.00
#
_symmetry.space_group_name_H-M   'P 1'
#
loop_
_entity.id
_entity.type
_entity.pdbx_description
1 polymer ?
#
loop_
_entity_poly.entity_id
_entity_poly.type
_entity_poly.pdbx_seq_one_letter_code
_entity_poly.pdbx_strand_id
1 'polypeptide(L)'
;MARVIGRSLKKIPGLGFVKNPSRIKPLVTAVMNGGMVADIDPADIKDNQASLLKNARVRRDKTTRRFGKSSFLPAKPNSNAVVRLLDFRVGATTIYRVRFTSTDIYFTDENTWTQLVGTFSGRPTGVSTVLGTLVVANGVDRLRKLDLDAETISDLGTIAPRSKYVTGFSERVVGANNGSSDEAAETLSWSGNRNLDEFDALEDISAGNKRLDTSPKTVVDPISGVFGFSSVMIIPRERSIWLATQNPTASNPFNTFRAVPGVGTRLSGSIAIGKEKIVFLDDRTRDIIVYSPGQPVQFIGSPIRDTILANITDAGALVSSYLESENEYYVAITESGTVKVWVINLKTGVSQYDEVPNLTSLDALTLFSSYTSFAGASGTFDAA
;
A
#
# COMPACT_ATOMS: atom_id res chain seq x y z
N MET A 1 9.39 39.16 -31.62
CA MET A 1 9.97 38.45 -32.79
C MET A 1 11.14 37.62 -32.30
N ALA A 2 10.99 36.30 -32.15
CA ALA A 2 12.07 35.33 -31.96
C ALA A 2 11.51 33.92 -32.19
N ARG A 3 12.19 33.13 -33.02
CA ARG A 3 11.82 31.80 -33.54
C ARG A 3 12.81 30.80 -32.99
N VAL A 4 12.36 29.61 -32.58
CA VAL A 4 13.27 28.46 -32.33
C VAL A 4 12.84 27.29 -33.22
N ILE A 5 13.77 26.90 -34.08
CA ILE A 5 13.68 25.84 -35.09
C ILE A 5 14.23 24.55 -34.47
N GLY A 6 13.43 23.48 -34.48
CA GLY A 6 13.86 22.13 -34.09
C GLY A 6 13.91 21.19 -35.31
N ARG A 7 15.13 20.78 -35.68
CA ARG A 7 15.48 19.85 -36.78
C ARG A 7 14.72 18.51 -36.69
N SER A 8 14.23 18.02 -37.83
CA SER A 8 13.73 16.65 -37.99
C SER A 8 14.88 15.63 -37.94
N LEU A 9 14.79 14.64 -37.06
CA LEU A 9 15.63 13.43 -37.12
C LEU A 9 15.09 12.51 -38.22
N LYS A 10 15.98 12.08 -39.12
CA LYS A 10 15.72 11.11 -40.19
C LYS A 10 15.21 9.79 -39.59
N LYS A 11 14.08 9.29 -40.11
CA LYS A 11 13.56 7.94 -39.81
C LYS A 11 14.51 6.88 -40.38
N ILE A 12 14.99 5.98 -39.53
CA ILE A 12 15.56 4.69 -39.95
C ILE A 12 14.37 3.74 -40.16
N PRO A 13 14.20 3.13 -41.34
CA PRO A 13 13.13 2.16 -41.56
C PRO A 13 13.53 0.82 -40.92
N GLY A 14 12.67 0.26 -40.05
CA GLY A 14 12.77 -1.14 -39.63
C GLY A 14 12.67 -1.47 -38.13
N LEU A 15 12.67 -0.49 -37.22
CA LEU A 15 12.45 -0.75 -35.79
C LEU A 15 11.04 -0.33 -35.37
N GLY A 16 10.16 -1.32 -35.18
CA GLY A 16 8.90 -1.15 -34.49
C GLY A 16 9.16 -0.75 -33.05
N PHE A 17 9.00 0.54 -32.74
CA PHE A 17 8.99 1.02 -31.37
C PHE A 17 7.73 0.51 -30.69
N VAL A 18 7.90 -0.50 -29.84
CA VAL A 18 6.99 -0.75 -28.72
C VAL A 18 6.96 0.55 -27.92
N LYS A 19 5.80 1.22 -27.91
CA LYS A 19 5.57 2.38 -27.05
C LYS A 19 5.75 1.93 -25.61
N ASN A 20 6.89 2.24 -25.00
CA ASN A 20 6.97 2.35 -23.55
C ASN A 20 5.87 3.32 -23.10
N PRO A 21 4.95 2.93 -22.19
CA PRO A 21 4.06 3.87 -21.52
C PRO A 21 4.87 4.63 -20.45
N SER A 22 5.99 5.24 -20.84
CA SER A 22 6.82 6.07 -19.98
C SER A 22 6.41 7.53 -20.16
N ARG A 23 5.93 8.11 -19.05
CA ARG A 23 5.34 9.44 -18.88
C ARG A 23 3.87 9.52 -19.28
N ILE A 24 3.01 9.21 -18.32
CA ILE A 24 1.74 9.93 -18.15
C ILE A 24 2.12 11.40 -18.00
N LYS A 25 2.18 12.14 -19.10
CA LYS A 25 2.15 13.60 -19.04
C LYS A 25 0.70 13.96 -18.72
N PRO A 26 0.42 14.69 -17.63
CA PRO A 26 -0.91 15.23 -17.43
C PRO A 26 -1.25 16.08 -18.66
N LEU A 27 -2.29 15.67 -19.40
CA LEU A 27 -2.65 16.29 -20.68
C LEU A 27 -3.14 17.73 -20.50
N VAL A 28 -3.59 18.11 -19.31
CA VAL A 28 -3.85 19.48 -18.87
C VAL A 28 -3.73 19.52 -17.34
N THR A 29 -2.89 20.41 -16.80
CA THR A 29 -3.00 20.85 -15.40
C THR A 29 -3.90 22.07 -15.40
N ALA A 30 -5.13 21.94 -14.89
CA ALA A 30 -5.95 23.11 -14.59
C ALA A 30 -5.41 23.72 -13.30
N VAL A 31 -4.73 24.86 -13.43
CA VAL A 31 -4.40 25.72 -12.29
C VAL A 31 -5.58 26.66 -12.11
N MET A 32 -6.21 26.64 -10.94
CA MET A 32 -7.21 27.64 -10.59
C MET A 32 -6.48 28.94 -10.27
N ASN A 33 -6.11 29.68 -11.31
CA ASN A 33 -5.64 31.04 -11.17
C ASN A 33 -6.87 31.93 -11.26
N GLY A 34 -7.27 32.55 -10.15
CA GLY A 34 -8.25 33.64 -10.13
C GLY A 34 -7.77 34.91 -10.84
N GLY A 35 -7.01 34.76 -11.94
CA GLY A 35 -6.33 35.84 -12.66
C GLY A 35 -4.91 36.16 -12.18
N MET A 36 -4.32 35.40 -11.24
CA MET A 36 -3.00 35.71 -10.66
C MET A 36 -2.01 34.55 -10.71
N VAL A 37 -0.73 34.88 -10.79
CA VAL A 37 0.42 33.96 -10.79
C VAL A 37 0.56 33.38 -9.37
N ALA A 38 -0.10 32.24 -9.13
CA ALA A 38 -0.11 31.55 -7.84
C ALA A 38 1.26 30.98 -7.41
N ASP A 39 2.30 31.07 -8.26
CA ASP A 39 3.67 30.68 -7.91
C ASP A 39 4.37 31.69 -6.97
N ILE A 40 3.79 32.87 -6.72
CA ILE A 40 4.43 33.98 -5.99
C ILE A 40 3.78 34.27 -4.63
N ASP A 41 2.48 34.04 -4.46
CA ASP A 41 1.77 34.30 -3.19
C ASP A 41 0.67 33.24 -2.88
N PRO A 42 0.87 32.37 -1.87
CA PRO A 42 -0.09 31.32 -1.50
C PRO A 42 -1.31 31.82 -0.70
N ALA A 43 -1.45 33.13 -0.45
CA ALA A 43 -2.54 33.69 0.37
C ALA A 43 -3.82 34.11 -0.41
N ASP A 44 -3.82 34.05 -1.75
CA ASP A 44 -4.75 34.85 -2.57
C ASP A 44 -6.00 34.15 -3.11
N ILE A 45 -6.25 32.87 -2.82
CA ILE A 45 -7.55 32.25 -3.13
C ILE A 45 -8.48 32.43 -1.93
N LYS A 46 -9.46 33.34 -2.05
CA LYS A 46 -10.44 33.58 -0.98
C LYS A 46 -11.31 32.33 -0.76
N ASP A 47 -11.61 31.98 0.49
CA ASP A 47 -12.41 30.79 0.85
C ASP A 47 -13.77 30.73 0.14
N ASN A 48 -14.38 31.88 -0.15
CA ASN A 48 -15.64 31.96 -0.88
C ASN A 48 -15.50 31.53 -2.35
N GLN A 49 -14.34 31.73 -2.99
CA GLN A 49 -14.05 31.25 -4.35
C GLN A 49 -13.81 29.74 -4.37
N ALA A 50 -13.35 29.17 -3.26
CA ALA A 50 -13.23 27.72 -3.08
C ALA A 50 -14.58 27.02 -2.79
N SER A 51 -15.58 27.75 -2.28
CA SER A 51 -16.90 27.21 -1.91
C SER A 51 -17.70 26.62 -3.09
N LEU A 52 -17.38 27.04 -4.33
CA LEU A 52 -18.00 26.54 -5.56
C LEU A 52 -17.40 25.19 -6.02
N LEU A 53 -16.27 24.75 -5.48
CA LEU A 53 -15.58 23.51 -5.86
C LEU A 53 -16.20 22.29 -5.18
N LYS A 54 -17.23 21.70 -5.79
CA LYS A 54 -17.94 20.53 -5.21
C LYS A 54 -17.14 19.20 -5.27
N ASN A 55 -16.15 19.08 -6.17
CA ASN A 55 -15.41 17.83 -6.43
C ASN A 55 -13.88 18.01 -6.60
N ALA A 56 -13.35 19.16 -6.24
CA ALA A 56 -11.94 19.49 -6.35
C ALA A 56 -11.38 19.91 -4.99
N ARG A 57 -10.06 19.82 -4.84
CA ARG A 57 -9.29 20.30 -3.70
C ARG A 57 -8.09 21.06 -4.25
N VAL A 58 -7.76 22.19 -3.65
CA VAL A 58 -6.47 22.84 -3.90
C VAL A 58 -5.42 22.23 -2.96
N ARG A 59 -4.34 21.69 -3.54
CA ARG A 59 -3.17 21.15 -2.84
C ARG A 59 -1.93 21.83 -3.41
N ARG A 60 -1.20 22.61 -2.61
CA ARG A 60 -0.01 23.35 -3.08
C ARG A 60 -0.29 24.13 -4.38
N ASP A 61 -1.38 24.89 -4.38
CA ASP A 61 -1.82 25.70 -5.53
C ASP A 61 -2.19 24.89 -6.78
N LYS A 62 -2.24 23.55 -6.67
CA LYS A 62 -2.75 22.63 -7.69
C LYS A 62 -4.15 22.18 -7.31
N THR A 63 -5.10 22.42 -8.20
CA THR A 63 -6.45 21.86 -8.04
C THR A 63 -6.42 20.37 -8.42
N THR A 64 -6.45 19.49 -7.41
CA THR A 64 -6.60 18.04 -7.56
C THR A 64 -8.06 17.63 -7.35
N ARG A 65 -8.44 16.43 -7.79
CA ARG A 65 -9.77 15.89 -7.48
C ARG A 65 -9.89 15.69 -5.97
N ARG A 66 -11.04 16.01 -5.37
CA ARG A 66 -11.36 15.59 -3.99
C ARG A 66 -11.40 14.06 -3.98
N PHE A 67 -10.92 13.40 -2.92
CA PHE A 67 -11.10 11.96 -2.78
C PHE A 67 -12.56 11.60 -3.02
N GLY A 68 -12.80 10.74 -4.00
CA GLY A 68 -14.10 10.63 -4.64
C GLY A 68 -15.15 10.04 -3.72
N LYS A 69 -16.32 10.68 -3.69
CA LYS A 69 -17.62 10.10 -3.30
C LYS A 69 -18.26 9.28 -4.44
N SER A 70 -17.53 9.01 -5.53
CA SER A 70 -18.09 8.24 -6.65
C SER A 70 -18.44 6.86 -6.13
N SER A 71 -19.74 6.58 -6.04
CA SER A 71 -20.25 5.26 -5.69
C SER A 71 -19.62 4.27 -6.67
N PHE A 72 -18.73 3.43 -6.15
CA PHE A 72 -18.15 2.36 -6.93
C PHE A 72 -19.31 1.50 -7.45
N LEU A 73 -19.38 1.36 -8.78
CA LEU A 73 -20.27 0.41 -9.42
C LEU A 73 -19.44 -0.86 -9.73
N PRO A 74 -20.01 -2.06 -9.54
CA PRO A 74 -21.39 -2.33 -9.12
C PRO A 74 -21.62 -1.98 -7.64
N ALA A 75 -22.88 -1.68 -7.29
CA ALA A 75 -23.26 -1.30 -5.93
C ALA A 75 -22.74 -2.32 -4.92
N LYS A 76 -22.15 -1.84 -3.82
CA LYS A 76 -21.55 -2.71 -2.80
C LYS A 76 -22.56 -3.76 -2.32
N PRO A 77 -22.14 -5.02 -2.12
CA PRO A 77 -23.06 -6.12 -1.83
C PRO A 77 -23.72 -6.02 -0.45
N ASN A 78 -23.15 -5.22 0.46
CA ASN A 78 -23.68 -5.02 1.80
C ASN A 78 -23.19 -3.70 2.41
N SER A 79 -23.77 -3.33 3.55
CA SER A 79 -23.39 -2.15 4.33
C SER A 79 -22.22 -2.35 5.29
N ASN A 80 -21.61 -3.56 5.34
CA ASN A 80 -20.51 -3.85 6.25
C ASN A 80 -19.29 -2.95 5.96
N ALA A 81 -18.58 -2.55 7.02
CA ALA A 81 -17.38 -1.75 6.90
C ALA A 81 -16.33 -2.47 6.03
N VAL A 82 -15.75 -1.73 5.08
CA VAL A 82 -14.63 -2.25 4.28
C VAL A 82 -13.39 -2.20 5.14
N VAL A 83 -12.77 -3.35 5.35
CA VAL A 83 -11.54 -3.48 6.12
C VAL A 83 -10.31 -3.34 5.23
N ARG A 84 -10.39 -3.89 4.02
CA ARG A 84 -9.34 -3.77 3.00
C ARG A 84 -9.95 -3.89 1.61
N LEU A 85 -9.36 -3.18 0.66
CA LEU A 85 -9.68 -3.26 -0.76
C LEU A 85 -8.36 -3.38 -1.53
N LEU A 86 -8.29 -4.25 -2.53
CA LEU A 86 -7.12 -4.38 -3.38
C LEU A 86 -7.52 -4.80 -4.79
N ASP A 87 -6.66 -4.46 -5.74
CA ASP A 87 -6.77 -4.92 -7.12
C ASP A 87 -5.80 -6.08 -7.35
N PHE A 88 -6.29 -7.13 -7.97
CA PHE A 88 -5.56 -8.35 -8.27
C PHE A 88 -5.66 -8.65 -9.76
N ARG A 89 -4.52 -8.75 -10.44
CA ARG A 89 -4.47 -9.00 -11.88
C ARG A 89 -4.17 -10.47 -12.15
N VAL A 90 -5.05 -11.11 -12.92
CA VAL A 90 -4.86 -12.46 -13.45
C VAL A 90 -4.49 -12.34 -14.93
N GLY A 91 -3.29 -12.82 -15.27
CA GLY A 91 -2.78 -12.75 -16.63
C GLY A 91 -2.64 -11.32 -17.15
N ALA A 92 -2.87 -11.13 -18.46
CA ALA A 92 -2.62 -9.85 -19.12
C ALA A 92 -3.80 -8.88 -19.06
N THR A 93 -5.04 -9.35 -18.95
CA THR A 93 -6.23 -8.51 -19.21
C THR A 93 -7.24 -8.53 -18.09
N THR A 94 -7.28 -9.58 -17.29
CA THR A 94 -8.28 -9.73 -16.23
C THR A 94 -7.76 -9.11 -14.96
N ILE A 95 -8.53 -8.20 -14.39
CA ILE A 95 -8.23 -7.63 -13.10
C ILE A 95 -9.50 -7.77 -12.27
N TYR A 96 -9.34 -8.31 -11.08
CA TYR A 96 -10.38 -8.42 -10.07
C TYR A 96 -10.13 -7.39 -8.98
N ARG A 97 -11.21 -6.89 -8.40
CA ARG A 97 -11.14 -6.12 -7.17
C ARG A 97 -11.65 -6.95 -6.01
N VAL A 98 -10.81 -7.12 -5.00
CA VAL A 98 -11.12 -7.93 -3.81
C VAL A 98 -11.42 -7.00 -2.63
N ARG A 99 -12.59 -7.20 -2.02
CA ARG A 99 -13.11 -6.48 -0.88
C ARG A 99 -13.16 -7.39 0.34
N PHE A 100 -12.51 -6.97 1.42
CA PHE A 100 -12.57 -7.62 2.71
C PHE A 100 -13.49 -6.85 3.64
N THR A 101 -14.39 -7.56 4.31
CA THR A 101 -15.14 -7.05 5.45
C THR A 101 -14.68 -7.80 6.72
N SER A 102 -15.30 -7.56 7.87
CA SER A 102 -15.00 -8.30 9.09
C SER A 102 -15.40 -9.78 9.06
N THR A 103 -16.34 -10.14 8.18
CA THR A 103 -16.97 -11.47 8.14
C THR A 103 -16.84 -12.16 6.79
N ASP A 104 -16.80 -11.37 5.71
CA ASP A 104 -16.95 -11.86 4.34
C ASP A 104 -15.92 -11.23 3.41
N ILE A 105 -15.55 -12.00 2.37
CA ILE A 105 -14.69 -11.55 1.28
C ILE A 105 -15.50 -11.61 -0.01
N TYR A 106 -15.46 -10.54 -0.78
CA TYR A 106 -16.10 -10.44 -2.09
C TYR A 106 -15.06 -10.09 -3.14
N PHE A 107 -15.28 -10.51 -4.37
CA PHE A 107 -14.53 -10.02 -5.52
C PHE A 107 -15.48 -9.53 -6.61
N THR A 108 -14.97 -8.72 -7.52
CA THR A 108 -15.72 -8.25 -8.69
C THR A 108 -14.79 -8.08 -9.88
N ASP A 109 -15.33 -8.34 -11.06
CA ASP A 109 -14.78 -8.11 -12.40
C ASP A 109 -15.38 -6.85 -13.05
N GLU A 110 -15.94 -5.94 -12.24
CA GLU A 110 -16.72 -4.74 -12.63
C GLU A 110 -18.19 -4.97 -12.99
N ASN A 111 -18.65 -6.23 -13.08
CA ASN A 111 -20.05 -6.51 -13.43
C ASN A 111 -20.91 -6.75 -12.19
N THR A 112 -20.48 -7.70 -11.35
CA THR A 112 -21.18 -8.09 -10.11
C THR A 112 -20.20 -8.36 -8.98
N TRP A 113 -20.67 -8.23 -7.75
CA TRP A 113 -19.92 -8.69 -6.58
C TRP A 113 -20.26 -10.15 -6.30
N THR A 114 -19.25 -11.00 -6.33
CA THR A 114 -19.34 -12.41 -5.98
C THR A 114 -18.71 -12.64 -4.61
N GLN A 115 -19.42 -13.34 -3.73
CA GLN A 115 -18.90 -13.69 -2.41
C GLN A 115 -18.05 -14.95 -2.52
N LEU A 116 -16.85 -14.94 -1.91
CA LEU A 116 -16.06 -16.16 -1.78
C LEU A 116 -16.62 -17.06 -0.67
N VAL A 117 -16.72 -18.35 -0.94
CA VAL A 117 -17.23 -19.36 -0.02
C VAL A 117 -16.09 -19.96 0.80
N GLY A 118 -16.20 -19.91 2.12
CA GLY A 118 -15.26 -20.53 3.05
C GLY A 118 -15.18 -19.76 4.36
N THR A 119 -14.22 -20.11 5.21
CA THR A 119 -14.05 -19.47 6.52
C THR A 119 -12.84 -18.55 6.54
N PHE A 120 -13.06 -17.30 6.94
CA PHE A 120 -12.02 -16.33 7.23
C PHE A 120 -12.39 -15.57 8.50
N SER A 121 -11.63 -15.77 9.56
CA SER A 121 -11.90 -15.19 10.88
C SER A 121 -11.06 -13.94 11.12
N GLY A 122 -11.71 -12.84 11.49
CA GLY A 122 -11.00 -11.60 11.87
C GLY A 122 -10.51 -10.76 10.69
N ARG A 123 -9.64 -9.79 11.01
CA ARG A 123 -9.22 -8.73 10.09
C ARG A 123 -7.97 -9.13 9.29
N PRO A 124 -7.95 -8.97 7.96
CA PRO A 124 -6.75 -9.21 7.18
C PRO A 124 -5.67 -8.19 7.55
N THR A 125 -4.50 -8.68 7.93
CA THR A 125 -3.32 -7.89 8.28
C THR A 125 -2.28 -7.90 7.16
N GLY A 126 -2.19 -8.98 6.38
CA GLY A 126 -1.35 -9.07 5.18
C GLY A 126 -2.10 -9.68 4.01
N VAL A 127 -1.84 -9.17 2.80
CA VAL A 127 -2.27 -9.81 1.55
C VAL A 127 -1.14 -9.72 0.53
N SER A 128 -0.87 -10.83 -0.16
CA SER A 128 0.16 -10.89 -1.19
C SER A 128 -0.27 -11.76 -2.35
N THR A 129 0.19 -11.41 -3.55
CA THR A 129 0.12 -12.30 -4.71
C THR A 129 1.45 -13.05 -4.84
N VAL A 130 1.41 -14.37 -4.91
CA VAL A 130 2.60 -15.22 -5.06
C VAL A 130 2.34 -16.23 -6.18
N LEU A 131 3.12 -16.18 -7.26
CA LEU A 131 2.96 -17.04 -8.45
C LEU A 131 1.51 -17.10 -8.99
N GLY A 132 0.78 -15.99 -8.90
CA GLY A 132 -0.62 -15.91 -9.35
C GLY A 132 -1.65 -16.36 -8.31
N THR A 133 -1.23 -16.81 -7.12
CA THR A 133 -2.13 -17.14 -6.00
C THR A 133 -2.26 -15.94 -5.05
N LEU A 134 -3.49 -15.58 -4.71
CA LEU A 134 -3.77 -14.61 -3.65
C LEU A 134 -3.68 -15.29 -2.28
N VAL A 135 -2.77 -14.83 -1.44
CA VAL A 135 -2.56 -15.34 -0.08
C VAL A 135 -2.85 -14.26 0.94
N VAL A 136 -3.62 -14.61 1.97
CA VAL A 136 -4.08 -13.69 3.03
C VAL A 136 -3.65 -14.19 4.40
N ALA A 137 -3.24 -13.24 5.24
CA ALA A 137 -2.82 -13.42 6.62
C ALA A 137 -3.66 -12.54 7.57
N ASN A 138 -3.98 -13.07 8.75
CA ASN A 138 -4.69 -12.39 9.84
C ASN A 138 -4.12 -12.71 11.24
N GLY A 139 -3.17 -13.65 11.35
CA GLY A 139 -2.59 -14.12 12.60
C GLY A 139 -3.48 -15.08 13.41
N VAL A 140 -4.70 -15.38 12.96
CA VAL A 140 -5.66 -16.25 13.66
C VAL A 140 -5.84 -17.55 12.89
N ASP A 141 -6.20 -17.43 11.62
CA ASP A 141 -6.27 -18.53 10.69
C ASP A 141 -4.88 -18.91 10.19
N ARG A 142 -4.77 -20.14 9.68
CA ARG A 142 -3.65 -20.48 8.80
C ARG A 142 -3.68 -19.56 7.59
N LEU A 143 -2.52 -19.36 6.96
CA LEU A 143 -2.47 -18.64 5.68
C LEU A 143 -3.55 -19.20 4.75
N ARG A 144 -4.42 -18.32 4.25
CA ARG A 144 -5.52 -18.69 3.37
C ARG A 144 -5.17 -18.36 1.94
N LYS A 145 -5.59 -19.20 1.01
CA LYS A 145 -5.62 -18.88 -0.41
C LYS A 145 -7.03 -18.45 -0.81
N LEU A 146 -7.10 -17.41 -1.63
CA LEU A 146 -8.33 -16.97 -2.28
C LEU A 146 -8.29 -17.46 -3.73
N ASP A 147 -9.19 -18.37 -4.06
CA ASP A 147 -9.39 -18.84 -5.42
C ASP A 147 -10.59 -18.09 -6.00
N LEU A 148 -10.32 -17.15 -6.91
CA LEU A 148 -11.36 -16.34 -7.52
C LEU A 148 -12.09 -17.05 -8.66
N ASP A 149 -11.48 -18.09 -9.24
CA ASP A 149 -12.10 -18.88 -10.31
C ASP A 149 -13.02 -19.94 -9.71
N ALA A 150 -12.59 -20.60 -8.63
CA ALA A 150 -13.41 -21.54 -7.88
C ALA A 150 -14.36 -20.85 -6.89
N GLU A 151 -14.22 -19.54 -6.69
CA GLU A 151 -15.00 -18.73 -5.74
C GLU A 151 -14.88 -19.20 -4.28
N THR A 152 -13.70 -19.68 -3.88
CA THR A 152 -13.50 -20.27 -2.54
C THR A 152 -12.38 -19.63 -1.72
N ILE A 153 -12.50 -19.79 -0.41
CA ILE A 153 -11.46 -19.54 0.59
C ILE A 153 -11.06 -20.89 1.16
N SER A 154 -9.77 -21.21 1.12
CA SER A 154 -9.24 -22.45 1.70
C SER A 154 -7.90 -22.20 2.39
N ASP A 155 -7.48 -23.15 3.23
CA ASP A 155 -6.10 -23.15 3.72
C ASP A 155 -5.14 -23.18 2.53
N LEU A 156 -4.05 -22.41 2.63
CA LEU A 156 -2.98 -22.45 1.64
C LEU A 156 -2.42 -23.86 1.55
N GLY A 157 -2.21 -24.52 2.69
CA GLY A 157 -1.84 -25.92 2.82
C GLY A 157 -2.16 -26.48 4.21
N THR A 158 -2.12 -27.81 4.35
CA THR A 158 -2.56 -28.54 5.56
C THR A 158 -1.79 -28.15 6.83
N ILE A 159 -0.57 -27.67 6.68
CA ILE A 159 0.32 -27.24 7.78
C ILE A 159 0.76 -25.78 7.65
N ALA A 160 0.06 -24.99 6.84
CA ALA A 160 0.39 -23.59 6.65
C ALA A 160 0.39 -22.83 8.00
N PRO A 161 1.36 -21.93 8.23
CA PRO A 161 1.49 -21.23 9.51
C PRO A 161 0.35 -20.24 9.72
N ARG A 162 0.08 -19.92 10.99
CA ARG A 162 -0.80 -18.82 11.39
C ARG A 162 -0.01 -17.53 11.44
N SER A 163 0.19 -16.88 10.30
CA SER A 163 1.01 -15.67 10.21
C SER A 163 0.17 -14.40 10.30
N LYS A 164 0.70 -13.37 10.97
CA LYS A 164 0.09 -12.03 10.97
C LYS A 164 0.42 -11.26 9.69
N TYR A 165 1.59 -11.44 9.11
CA TYR A 165 1.93 -10.78 7.85
C TYR A 165 2.35 -11.80 6.80
N VAL A 166 2.14 -11.46 5.53
CA VAL A 166 2.50 -12.33 4.40
C VAL A 166 3.05 -11.51 3.24
N THR A 167 4.04 -12.06 2.56
CA THR A 167 4.56 -11.54 1.30
C THR A 167 5.02 -12.66 0.38
N GLY A 168 5.22 -12.36 -0.90
CA GLY A 168 5.91 -13.23 -1.85
C GLY A 168 7.36 -12.83 -1.95
N PHE A 169 8.28 -13.77 -1.81
CA PHE A 169 9.69 -13.52 -2.04
C PHE A 169 10.41 -14.78 -2.52
N SER A 170 11.24 -14.64 -3.55
CA SER A 170 11.98 -15.76 -4.15
C SER A 170 11.09 -16.97 -4.49
N GLU A 171 9.94 -16.73 -5.13
CA GLU A 171 8.99 -17.77 -5.56
C GLU A 171 8.39 -18.61 -4.42
N ARG A 172 8.37 -18.05 -3.20
CA ARG A 172 7.80 -18.66 -2.00
C ARG A 172 6.80 -17.71 -1.35
N VAL A 173 5.85 -18.30 -0.63
CA VAL A 173 5.05 -17.56 0.34
C VAL A 173 5.88 -17.42 1.60
N VAL A 174 6.05 -16.19 2.08
CA VAL A 174 6.75 -15.90 3.34
C VAL A 174 5.74 -15.33 4.34
N GLY A 175 5.50 -16.09 5.40
CA GLY A 175 4.73 -15.68 6.56
C GLY A 175 5.64 -15.11 7.65
N ALA A 176 5.19 -14.04 8.31
CA ALA A 176 5.91 -13.43 9.41
C ALA A 176 5.02 -13.22 10.63
N ASN A 177 5.64 -13.25 11.82
CA ASN A 177 4.96 -13.15 13.10
C ASN A 177 3.95 -14.32 13.22
N ASN A 178 4.51 -15.53 13.39
CA ASN A 178 3.84 -16.80 13.16
C ASN A 178 3.32 -17.40 14.46
N GLY A 179 2.08 -17.10 14.82
CA GLY A 179 1.38 -17.73 15.95
C GLY A 179 0.80 -16.74 16.95
N SER A 180 0.27 -17.29 18.04
CA SER A 180 -0.43 -16.57 19.10
C SER A 180 0.40 -16.39 20.38
N SER A 181 1.73 -16.54 20.32
CA SER A 181 2.66 -16.43 21.45
C SER A 181 3.76 -15.39 21.21
N ASP A 182 4.43 -14.95 22.27
CA ASP A 182 5.45 -13.90 22.16
C ASP A 182 6.70 -14.35 21.38
N GLU A 183 7.04 -15.64 21.40
CA GLU A 183 8.18 -16.18 20.63
C GLU A 183 7.87 -16.34 19.13
N ALA A 184 6.60 -16.56 18.82
CA ALA A 184 6.07 -16.58 17.47
C ALA A 184 6.22 -15.21 16.77
N ALA A 185 6.24 -14.12 17.54
CA ALA A 185 6.26 -12.75 17.02
C ALA A 185 7.52 -12.37 16.23
N GLU A 186 8.61 -13.13 16.39
CA GLU A 186 9.92 -12.88 15.77
C GLU A 186 10.26 -13.89 14.66
N THR A 187 9.31 -14.76 14.31
CA THR A 187 9.55 -15.89 13.40
C THR A 187 9.11 -15.55 11.97
N LEU A 188 9.96 -15.92 11.02
CA LEU A 188 9.63 -16.04 9.60
C LEU A 188 9.43 -17.51 9.26
N SER A 189 8.44 -17.81 8.44
CA SER A 189 8.23 -19.13 7.83
C SER A 189 8.08 -18.95 6.34
N TRP A 190 8.52 -19.93 5.57
CA TRP A 190 8.39 -19.90 4.13
C TRP A 190 7.98 -21.27 3.58
N SER A 191 7.23 -21.21 2.48
CA SER A 191 6.84 -22.40 1.75
C SER A 191 8.00 -22.99 0.97
N GLY A 192 7.81 -24.20 0.44
CA GLY A 192 8.68 -24.80 -0.57
C GLY A 192 8.80 -23.93 -1.82
N ASN A 193 9.89 -24.13 -2.58
CA ASN A 193 10.17 -23.37 -3.79
C ASN A 193 9.15 -23.68 -4.88
N ARG A 194 8.32 -22.69 -5.27
CA ARG A 194 7.18 -22.89 -6.18
C ARG A 194 6.16 -23.95 -5.69
N ASN A 195 6.27 -24.36 -4.43
CA ASN A 195 5.41 -25.32 -3.77
C ASN A 195 4.75 -24.60 -2.59
N LEU A 196 3.70 -23.82 -2.90
CA LEU A 196 3.20 -22.76 -2.01
C LEU A 196 2.44 -23.28 -0.79
N ASP A 197 1.97 -24.52 -0.85
CA ASP A 197 1.17 -25.20 0.18
C ASP A 197 2.01 -26.07 1.13
N GLU A 198 3.28 -26.31 0.80
CA GLU A 198 4.19 -27.11 1.63
C GLU A 198 5.05 -26.23 2.54
N PHE A 199 5.07 -26.56 3.84
CA PHE A 199 5.81 -25.83 4.87
C PHE A 199 6.67 -26.75 5.76
N ASP A 200 6.68 -28.06 5.51
CA ASP A 200 7.51 -29.05 6.21
C ASP A 200 8.83 -29.24 5.45
N ALA A 201 9.93 -29.01 6.16
CA ALA A 201 11.27 -29.22 5.63
C ALA A 201 11.60 -30.71 5.37
N LEU A 202 10.83 -31.64 5.96
CA LEU A 202 10.97 -33.08 5.74
C LEU A 202 10.35 -33.52 4.40
N GLU A 203 9.28 -32.86 3.97
CA GLU A 203 8.61 -33.13 2.69
C GLU A 203 9.24 -32.29 1.56
N ASP A 204 9.57 -31.02 1.83
CA ASP A 204 10.30 -30.14 0.91
C ASP A 204 11.45 -29.44 1.64
N ILE A 205 12.68 -29.86 1.36
CA ILE A 205 13.91 -29.29 1.97
C ILE A 205 14.01 -27.77 1.82
N SER A 206 13.31 -27.17 0.86
CA SER A 206 13.34 -25.73 0.61
C SER A 206 12.30 -24.92 1.38
N ALA A 207 11.39 -25.60 2.09
CA ALA A 207 10.49 -25.03 3.08
C ALA A 207 11.22 -24.86 4.43
N GLY A 208 10.64 -24.05 5.32
CA GLY A 208 11.18 -23.95 6.67
C GLY A 208 10.76 -22.70 7.43
N ASN A 209 11.46 -22.46 8.52
CA ASN A 209 11.26 -21.29 9.35
C ASN A 209 12.58 -20.85 9.99
N LYS A 210 12.63 -19.59 10.40
CA LYS A 210 13.77 -18.99 11.08
C LYS A 210 13.28 -17.93 12.03
N ARG A 211 13.74 -18.00 13.28
CA ARG A 211 13.59 -16.94 14.26
C ARG A 211 14.62 -15.83 14.00
N LEU A 212 14.17 -14.58 13.97
CA LEU A 212 15.05 -13.42 13.90
C LEU A 212 15.50 -13.03 15.32
N ASP A 213 16.35 -13.84 15.93
CA ASP A 213 16.80 -13.56 17.30
C ASP A 213 17.94 -12.52 17.33
N THR A 214 17.94 -11.68 18.36
CA THR A 214 19.07 -10.82 18.71
C THR A 214 19.55 -11.20 20.11
N SER A 215 20.75 -11.75 20.20
CA SER A 215 21.45 -11.87 21.47
C SER A 215 22.14 -10.54 21.81
N PRO A 216 22.07 -10.03 23.05
CA PRO A 216 21.34 -10.55 24.22
C PRO A 216 19.83 -10.23 24.24
N LYS A 217 19.01 -11.18 24.72
CA LYS A 217 17.53 -11.20 24.68
C LYS A 217 16.87 -10.45 25.86
N THR A 218 17.28 -9.21 26.14
CA THR A 218 16.65 -8.45 27.24
C THR A 218 15.24 -7.95 26.90
N VAL A 219 14.91 -7.83 25.61
CA VAL A 219 13.62 -7.31 25.13
C VAL A 219 13.21 -7.99 23.82
N VAL A 220 11.97 -8.47 23.74
CA VAL A 220 11.37 -9.00 22.50
C VAL A 220 11.14 -7.86 21.51
N ASP A 221 11.49 -8.05 20.24
CA ASP A 221 11.29 -7.08 19.16
C ASP A 221 10.33 -7.66 18.10
N PRO A 222 9.00 -7.62 18.27
CA PRO A 222 8.07 -8.23 17.32
C PRO A 222 8.23 -7.72 15.88
N ILE A 223 8.01 -8.61 14.89
CA ILE A 223 7.90 -8.22 13.49
C ILE A 223 6.60 -7.43 13.31
N SER A 224 6.69 -6.24 12.70
CA SER A 224 5.55 -5.35 12.43
C SER A 224 5.12 -5.33 10.96
N GLY A 225 5.89 -5.95 10.07
CA GLY A 225 5.50 -6.19 8.68
C GLY A 225 6.53 -7.04 7.93
N VAL A 226 6.19 -7.48 6.72
CA VAL A 226 7.11 -8.19 5.83
C VAL A 226 6.81 -7.81 4.38
N PHE A 227 7.84 -7.35 3.65
CA PHE A 227 7.68 -6.78 2.31
C PHE A 227 8.76 -7.31 1.37
N GLY A 228 8.37 -8.20 0.46
CA GLY A 228 9.24 -8.73 -0.58
C GLY A 228 9.36 -7.76 -1.76
N PHE A 229 10.59 -7.39 -2.11
CA PHE A 229 10.93 -6.71 -3.35
C PHE A 229 11.66 -7.67 -4.30
N SER A 230 12.09 -7.16 -5.44
CA SER A 230 12.76 -7.93 -6.51
C SER A 230 13.94 -8.76 -6.01
N SER A 231 14.83 -8.17 -5.22
CA SER A 231 16.11 -8.76 -4.79
C SER A 231 16.28 -8.86 -3.28
N VAL A 232 15.42 -8.17 -2.52
CA VAL A 232 15.55 -8.02 -1.07
C VAL A 232 14.17 -8.01 -0.44
N MET A 233 14.07 -8.59 0.75
CA MET A 233 12.89 -8.49 1.60
C MET A 233 13.19 -7.53 2.75
N ILE A 234 12.31 -6.55 2.98
CA ILE A 234 12.39 -5.64 4.12
C ILE A 234 11.44 -6.14 5.21
N ILE A 235 11.97 -6.31 6.41
CA ILE A 235 11.25 -6.82 7.58
C ILE A 235 11.35 -5.75 8.68
N PRO A 236 10.41 -4.79 8.72
CA PRO A 236 10.31 -3.87 9.85
C PRO A 236 9.85 -4.62 11.11
N ARG A 237 10.48 -4.26 12.23
CA ARG A 237 10.14 -4.69 13.58
C ARG A 237 9.82 -3.46 14.43
N GLU A 238 9.44 -3.65 15.69
CA GLU A 238 9.13 -2.53 16.58
C GLU A 238 10.32 -1.62 16.89
N ARG A 239 11.54 -2.15 16.84
CA ARG A 239 12.77 -1.43 17.22
C ARG A 239 13.92 -1.58 16.23
N SER A 240 13.74 -2.33 15.15
CA SER A 240 14.77 -2.53 14.15
C SER A 240 14.20 -2.79 12.75
N ILE A 241 14.98 -2.49 11.72
CA ILE A 241 14.71 -2.92 10.34
C ILE A 241 15.69 -4.02 9.99
N TRP A 242 15.15 -5.15 9.55
CA TRP A 242 15.89 -6.29 9.04
C TRP A 242 15.74 -6.40 7.54
N LEU A 243 16.77 -6.95 6.91
CA LEU A 243 16.75 -7.31 5.50
C LEU A 243 16.92 -8.82 5.37
N ALA A 244 16.31 -9.38 4.33
CA ALA A 244 16.63 -10.71 3.85
C ALA A 244 17.03 -10.65 2.38
N THR A 245 18.09 -11.37 2.04
CA THR A 245 18.56 -11.55 0.66
C THR A 245 18.53 -13.03 0.30
N GLN A 246 18.45 -13.34 -0.99
CA GLN A 246 18.51 -14.72 -1.46
C GLN A 246 19.87 -15.34 -1.13
N ASN A 247 19.83 -16.60 -0.69
CA ASN A 247 20.99 -17.43 -0.40
C ASN A 247 20.89 -18.69 -1.25
N PRO A 248 21.97 -19.17 -1.92
CA PRO A 248 21.92 -20.33 -2.81
C PRO A 248 21.67 -21.68 -2.11
N THR A 249 21.50 -21.70 -0.79
CA THR A 249 21.24 -22.92 -0.02
C THR A 249 19.74 -23.18 0.08
N ALA A 250 19.26 -24.29 -0.50
CA ALA A 250 17.84 -24.63 -0.50
C ALA A 250 17.23 -24.69 0.91
N SER A 251 17.90 -25.34 1.87
CA SER A 251 17.45 -25.48 3.26
C SER A 251 17.47 -24.20 4.09
N ASN A 252 18.13 -23.16 3.60
CA ASN A 252 18.14 -21.84 4.23
C ASN A 252 18.24 -20.78 3.13
N PRO A 253 17.15 -20.52 2.41
CA PRO A 253 17.16 -19.72 1.18
C PRO A 253 17.29 -18.22 1.47
N PHE A 254 17.25 -17.81 2.73
CA PHE A 254 17.28 -16.41 3.14
C PHE A 254 18.44 -16.11 4.09
N ASN A 255 19.34 -15.24 3.63
CA ASN A 255 20.30 -14.60 4.51
C ASN A 255 19.66 -13.36 5.14
N THR A 256 19.34 -13.45 6.43
CA THR A 256 18.69 -12.38 7.20
C THR A 256 19.70 -11.66 8.09
N PHE A 257 19.66 -10.33 8.12
CA PHE A 257 20.53 -9.53 8.98
C PHE A 257 19.83 -8.22 9.38
N ARG A 258 20.22 -7.68 10.54
CA ARG A 258 19.74 -6.40 11.04
C ARG A 258 20.45 -5.27 10.31
N ALA A 259 19.72 -4.53 9.47
CA ALA A 259 20.27 -3.44 8.69
C ALA A 259 20.25 -2.11 9.46
N VAL A 260 19.17 -1.84 10.19
CA VAL A 260 19.01 -0.59 10.95
C VAL A 260 18.58 -0.91 12.39
N PRO A 261 19.49 -0.84 13.37
CA PRO A 261 19.11 -0.93 14.78
C PRO A 261 18.50 0.39 15.28
N GLY A 262 17.57 0.31 16.24
CA GLY A 262 17.00 1.46 16.94
C GLY A 262 15.87 2.19 16.18
N VAL A 263 15.61 1.80 14.94
CA VAL A 263 14.56 2.36 14.09
C VAL A 263 13.57 1.25 13.76
N GLY A 264 12.29 1.47 14.04
CA GLY A 264 11.23 0.49 13.83
C GLY A 264 9.86 1.15 13.95
N THR A 265 8.78 0.37 14.04
CA THR A 265 7.47 0.93 14.35
C THR A 265 6.56 -0.12 14.96
N ARG A 266 5.76 0.29 15.95
CA ARG A 266 4.62 -0.50 16.46
C ARG A 266 3.34 -0.28 15.68
N LEU A 267 3.31 0.77 14.86
CA LEU A 267 2.16 1.20 14.08
C LEU A 267 2.19 0.52 12.70
N SER A 268 1.95 -0.79 12.65
CA SER A 268 2.05 -1.55 11.39
C SER A 268 1.13 -1.04 10.28
N GLY A 269 -0.02 -0.48 10.61
CA GLY A 269 -0.93 0.19 9.67
C GLY A 269 -0.36 1.45 9.02
N SER A 270 0.70 2.04 9.58
CA SER A 270 1.41 3.19 9.01
C SER A 270 2.39 2.81 7.90
N ILE A 271 2.70 1.52 7.73
CA ILE A 271 3.73 1.13 6.78
C ILE A 271 3.15 1.14 5.36
N ALA A 272 3.59 2.11 4.56
CA ALA A 272 3.30 2.20 3.13
C ALA A 272 4.48 1.71 2.30
N ILE A 273 4.16 1.03 1.20
CA ILE A 273 5.14 0.47 0.26
C ILE A 273 5.34 1.45 -0.90
N GLY A 274 6.59 1.78 -1.21
CA GLY A 274 6.97 2.49 -2.43
C GLY A 274 7.82 1.61 -3.34
N LYS A 275 8.38 2.19 -4.40
CA LYS A 275 9.32 1.46 -5.26
C LYS A 275 10.62 1.15 -4.48
N GLU A 276 10.82 -0.12 -4.14
CA GLU A 276 12.00 -0.62 -3.42
C GLU A 276 12.28 0.11 -2.09
N LYS A 277 11.21 0.57 -1.43
CA LYS A 277 11.30 1.32 -0.17
C LYS A 277 10.05 1.14 0.66
N ILE A 278 10.17 1.41 1.94
CA ILE A 278 9.04 1.55 2.86
C ILE A 278 9.05 2.96 3.46
N VAL A 279 7.85 3.47 3.72
CA VAL A 279 7.61 4.73 4.44
C VAL A 279 6.70 4.41 5.61
N PHE A 280 7.05 4.84 6.82
CA PHE A 280 6.23 4.55 7.99
C PHE A 280 6.38 5.63 9.07
N LEU A 281 5.43 5.65 10.00
CA LEU A 281 5.49 6.50 11.20
C LEU A 281 6.05 5.66 12.36
N ASP A 282 7.11 6.13 12.99
CA ASP A 282 7.68 5.52 14.19
C ASP A 282 7.20 6.25 15.45
N ASP A 283 6.55 5.52 16.35
CA ASP A 283 6.08 6.04 17.65
C ASP A 283 7.23 6.39 18.61
N ARG A 284 8.39 5.74 18.48
CA ARG A 284 9.53 5.88 19.39
C ARG A 284 10.40 7.08 19.03
N THR A 285 10.85 7.15 17.79
CA THR A 285 11.58 8.33 17.30
C THR A 285 10.65 9.51 17.02
N ARG A 286 9.34 9.26 17.03
CA ARG A 286 8.27 10.23 16.74
C ARG A 286 8.48 10.87 15.39
N ASP A 287 8.85 10.12 14.37
CA ASP A 287 9.14 10.65 13.04
C ASP A 287 8.60 9.78 11.91
N ILE A 288 8.47 10.39 10.73
CA ILE A 288 8.20 9.68 9.49
C ILE A 288 9.54 9.28 8.90
N ILE A 289 9.66 7.98 8.68
CA ILE A 289 10.90 7.35 8.26
C ILE A 289 10.72 6.82 6.85
N VAL A 290 11.66 7.15 5.98
CA VAL A 290 11.79 6.57 4.64
C VAL A 290 13.03 5.70 4.63
N TYR A 291 12.86 4.43 4.26
CA TYR A 291 13.95 3.49 4.20
C TYR A 291 13.97 2.72 2.87
N SER A 292 15.11 2.77 2.20
CA SER A 292 15.45 1.95 1.04
C SER A 292 16.73 1.16 1.34
N PRO A 293 16.81 -0.13 0.97
CA PRO A 293 18.02 -0.93 1.11
C PRO A 293 19.21 -0.26 0.40
N GLY A 294 20.36 -0.22 1.09
CA GLY A 294 21.58 0.43 0.57
C GLY A 294 21.59 1.96 0.63
N GLN A 295 20.53 2.60 1.12
CA GLN A 295 20.48 4.04 1.36
C GLN A 295 20.46 4.34 2.87
N PRO A 296 20.97 5.51 3.29
CA PRO A 296 20.81 5.95 4.66
C PRO A 296 19.32 6.15 4.98
N VAL A 297 18.96 5.90 6.24
CA VAL A 297 17.62 6.17 6.75
C VAL A 297 17.35 7.67 6.65
N GLN A 298 16.19 8.04 6.11
CA GLN A 298 15.78 9.43 6.00
C GLN A 298 14.68 9.73 7.00
N PHE A 299 14.88 10.79 7.77
CA PHE A 299 13.92 11.33 8.71
C PHE A 299 13.32 12.60 8.11
N ILE A 300 12.00 12.69 8.04
CA ILE A 300 11.31 13.80 7.38
C ILE A 300 11.07 14.97 8.34
N GLY A 301 11.01 14.74 9.65
CA GLY A 301 11.11 15.78 10.68
C GLY A 301 10.02 16.85 10.65
N SER A 302 8.74 16.46 10.55
CA SER A 302 7.62 17.41 10.41
C SER A 302 6.79 17.61 11.70
N PRO A 303 6.39 18.84 12.08
CA PRO A 303 5.51 19.08 13.25
C PRO A 303 4.23 18.24 13.28
N ILE A 304 3.75 17.80 12.12
CA ILE A 304 2.53 17.01 11.99
C ILE A 304 2.61 15.63 12.67
N ARG A 305 3.82 15.12 12.94
CA ARG A 305 4.05 13.81 13.56
C ARG A 305 3.42 13.70 14.96
N ASP A 306 3.56 14.73 15.78
CA ASP A 306 2.97 14.75 17.12
C ASP A 306 1.45 14.89 17.05
N THR A 307 0.94 15.62 16.06
CA THR A 307 -0.50 15.72 15.81
C THR A 307 -1.08 14.38 15.37
N ILE A 308 -0.40 13.64 14.49
CA ILE A 308 -0.83 12.30 14.08
C ILE A 308 -0.83 11.38 15.29
N LEU A 309 0.30 11.28 16.00
CA LEU A 309 0.45 10.40 17.16
C LEU A 309 -0.56 10.70 18.28
N ALA A 310 -0.89 11.97 18.52
CA ALA A 310 -1.89 12.36 19.51
C ALA A 310 -3.33 11.94 19.11
N ASN A 311 -3.61 11.73 17.83
CA ASN A 311 -4.90 11.25 17.35
C ASN A 311 -5.00 9.72 17.26
N ILE A 312 -3.90 8.98 17.47
CA ILE A 312 -3.92 7.51 17.47
C ILE A 312 -4.45 7.01 18.81
N THR A 313 -5.74 6.68 18.84
CA THR A 313 -6.39 6.00 19.98
C THR A 313 -6.38 4.48 19.83
N ASP A 314 -6.48 4.00 18.59
CA ASP A 314 -6.35 2.59 18.22
C ASP A 314 -5.35 2.44 17.07
N ALA A 315 -4.24 1.72 17.31
CA ALA A 315 -3.24 1.44 16.29
C ALA A 315 -3.79 0.57 15.15
N GLY A 316 -4.84 -0.22 15.40
CA GLY A 316 -5.54 -1.01 14.39
C GLY A 316 -6.32 -0.15 13.40
N ALA A 317 -6.82 1.01 13.81
CA ALA A 317 -7.56 1.93 12.93
C ALA A 317 -6.68 2.69 11.93
N LEU A 318 -5.36 2.54 12.05
CA LEU A 318 -4.38 3.21 11.19
C LEU A 318 -4.27 2.49 9.84
N VAL A 319 -4.29 3.28 8.77
CA VAL A 319 -4.03 2.82 7.41
C VAL A 319 -3.15 3.85 6.71
N SER A 320 -2.38 3.39 5.73
CA SER A 320 -1.47 4.27 5.00
C SER A 320 -1.38 3.87 3.54
N SER A 321 -0.96 4.83 2.72
CA SER A 321 -0.64 4.62 1.32
C SER A 321 0.46 5.58 0.91
N TYR A 322 1.17 5.25 -0.16
CA TYR A 322 2.23 6.09 -0.68
C TYR A 322 2.09 6.24 -2.21
N LEU A 323 1.98 7.49 -2.65
CA LEU A 323 1.82 7.86 -4.04
C LEU A 323 3.17 8.29 -4.61
N GLU A 324 3.83 7.37 -5.33
CA GLU A 324 5.16 7.60 -5.91
C GLU A 324 5.18 8.79 -6.90
N SER A 325 4.10 8.97 -7.68
CA SER A 325 4.05 10.03 -8.70
C SER A 325 4.14 11.45 -8.14
N GLU A 326 3.60 11.66 -6.94
CA GLU A 326 3.60 12.96 -6.27
C GLU A 326 4.60 12.99 -5.09
N ASN A 327 5.24 11.85 -4.79
CA ASN A 327 6.08 11.64 -3.62
C ASN A 327 5.34 11.98 -2.31
N GLU A 328 4.10 11.51 -2.19
CA GLU A 328 3.21 11.81 -1.07
C GLU A 328 2.90 10.56 -0.26
N TYR A 329 3.10 10.67 1.05
CA TYR A 329 2.75 9.68 2.03
C TYR A 329 1.44 10.07 2.71
N TYR A 330 0.49 9.15 2.70
CA TYR A 330 -0.83 9.28 3.28
C TYR A 330 -0.91 8.41 4.51
N VAL A 331 -1.33 9.01 5.63
CA VAL A 331 -1.67 8.30 6.86
C VAL A 331 -3.09 8.67 7.20
N ALA A 332 -3.91 7.68 7.51
CA ALA A 332 -5.27 7.94 7.92
C ALA A 332 -5.67 7.11 9.13
N ILE A 333 -6.54 7.69 9.93
CA ILE A 333 -7.16 7.04 11.08
C ILE A 333 -8.65 6.97 10.78
N THR A 334 -9.17 5.75 10.71
CA THR A 334 -10.60 5.52 10.50
C THR A 334 -11.36 5.70 11.80
N GLU A 335 -12.16 6.76 11.90
CA GLU A 335 -13.11 6.98 12.99
C GLU A 335 -14.55 6.72 12.50
N SER A 336 -15.51 6.60 13.42
CA SER A 336 -16.89 6.26 13.09
C SER A 336 -17.53 7.32 12.18
N GLY A 337 -17.53 7.05 10.86
CA GLY A 337 -18.19 7.88 9.83
C GLY A 337 -17.29 8.94 9.18
N THR A 338 -16.14 9.27 9.79
CA THR A 338 -15.17 10.24 9.29
C THR A 338 -13.76 9.66 9.34
N VAL A 339 -13.00 9.82 8.27
CA VAL A 339 -11.61 9.41 8.21
C VAL A 339 -10.74 10.65 8.28
N LYS A 340 -9.88 10.72 9.30
CA LYS A 340 -8.86 11.75 9.44
C LYS A 340 -7.67 11.36 8.57
N VAL A 341 -7.24 12.25 7.68
CA VAL A 341 -6.17 11.98 6.70
C VAL A 341 -5.08 13.03 6.82
N TRP A 342 -3.86 12.57 6.99
CA TRP A 342 -2.65 13.37 6.91
C TRP A 342 -1.92 13.05 5.62
N VAL A 343 -1.51 14.09 4.91
CA VAL A 343 -0.74 13.99 3.66
C VAL A 343 0.58 14.69 3.86
N ILE A 344 1.68 13.97 3.70
CA ILE A 344 3.03 14.51 3.78
C ILE A 344 3.73 14.32 2.44
N ASN A 345 4.25 15.41 1.87
CA ASN A 345 5.13 15.30 0.71
C ASN A 345 6.58 15.19 1.15
N LEU A 346 7.20 14.10 0.76
CA LEU A 346 8.55 13.75 1.20
C LEU A 346 9.62 14.59 0.49
N LYS A 347 9.29 15.29 -0.61
CA LYS A 347 10.22 16.19 -1.32
C LYS A 347 10.26 17.58 -0.68
N THR A 348 9.10 18.13 -0.32
CA THR A 348 8.99 19.50 0.19
C THR A 348 8.86 19.58 1.70
N GLY A 349 8.59 18.46 2.39
CA GLY A 349 8.28 18.44 3.83
C GLY A 349 6.91 19.03 4.19
N VAL A 350 6.16 19.54 3.19
CA VAL A 350 4.86 20.15 3.39
C VAL A 350 3.84 19.09 3.75
N SER A 351 3.10 19.35 4.82
CA SER A 351 2.11 18.46 5.38
C SER A 351 0.74 19.11 5.43
N GLN A 352 -0.32 18.30 5.29
CA GLN A 352 -1.71 18.76 5.31
C GLN A 352 -2.57 17.78 6.12
N TYR A 353 -3.62 18.32 6.75
CA TYR A 353 -4.63 17.58 7.48
C TYR A 353 -5.99 17.72 6.80
N ASP A 354 -6.80 16.67 6.89
CA ASP A 354 -8.14 16.64 6.34
C ASP A 354 -9.05 15.67 7.08
N GLU A 355 -10.36 15.93 6.99
CA GLU A 355 -11.42 15.06 7.47
C GLU A 355 -12.36 14.70 6.32
N VAL A 356 -12.41 13.42 5.98
CA VAL A 356 -13.23 12.92 4.87
C VAL A 356 -14.36 12.04 5.41
N PRO A 357 -15.62 12.51 5.33
CA PRO A 357 -16.76 11.67 5.71
C PRO A 357 -16.94 10.54 4.68
N ASN A 358 -17.16 9.33 5.18
CA ASN A 358 -17.45 8.13 4.37
C ASN A 358 -16.37 7.80 3.32
N LEU A 359 -15.09 8.00 3.62
CA LEU A 359 -14.00 7.60 2.73
C LEU A 359 -13.95 6.07 2.62
N THR A 360 -14.01 5.53 1.41
CA THR A 360 -14.03 4.08 1.14
C THR A 360 -12.70 3.51 0.68
N SER A 361 -11.77 4.33 0.20
CA SER A 361 -10.42 3.92 -0.20
C SER A 361 -9.46 5.11 -0.18
N LEU A 362 -8.23 4.88 0.30
CA LEU A 362 -7.10 5.83 0.17
C LEU A 362 -6.27 5.56 -1.08
N ASP A 363 -6.36 4.35 -1.64
CA ASP A 363 -5.65 3.98 -2.86
C ASP A 363 -6.39 4.53 -4.08
N ALA A 364 -5.76 5.52 -4.73
CA ALA A 364 -6.15 6.05 -6.02
C ALA A 364 -5.53 5.25 -7.19
N LEU A 365 -5.28 3.95 -7.00
CA LEU A 365 -4.82 3.05 -8.06
C LEU A 365 -6.00 2.37 -8.77
N THR A 366 -7.05 3.11 -9.11
CA THR A 366 -8.03 2.59 -10.08
C THR A 366 -7.44 2.67 -11.48
N LEU A 367 -6.79 1.58 -11.92
CA LEU A 367 -6.63 1.26 -13.36
C LEU A 367 -7.98 1.08 -14.07
N PHE A 368 -9.06 0.99 -13.29
CA PHE A 368 -10.44 0.66 -13.64
C PHE A 368 -11.40 1.83 -13.79
N SER A 369 -10.89 3.05 -13.85
CA SER A 369 -11.72 4.14 -14.36
C SER A 369 -10.95 4.84 -15.44
N SER A 370 -11.47 4.74 -16.66
CA SER A 370 -11.29 5.78 -17.67
C SER A 370 -11.29 7.13 -16.96
N TYR A 371 -10.18 7.85 -17.09
CA TYR A 371 -10.07 9.23 -16.67
C TYR A 371 -11.33 9.96 -17.13
N THR A 372 -12.16 10.44 -16.20
CA THR A 372 -13.17 11.42 -16.56
C THR A 372 -12.40 12.68 -16.92
N SER A 373 -12.14 12.86 -18.21
CA SER A 373 -11.81 14.17 -18.75
C SER A 373 -12.93 15.14 -18.38
N PHE A 374 -12.63 16.44 -18.32
CA PHE A 374 -13.60 17.49 -17.98
C PHE A 374 -14.93 17.41 -18.77
N ALA A 375 -14.96 16.72 -19.91
CA ALA A 375 -16.18 16.43 -20.67
C ALA A 375 -17.25 15.61 -19.91
N GLY A 376 -16.89 14.91 -18.82
CA GLY A 376 -17.83 14.17 -17.97
C GLY A 376 -18.35 14.95 -16.76
N ALA A 377 -17.89 16.18 -16.54
CA ALA A 377 -18.42 17.05 -15.50
C ALA A 377 -19.53 17.92 -16.08
N SER A 378 -20.79 17.50 -15.93
CA SER A 378 -21.93 18.37 -16.19
C SER A 378 -22.10 19.35 -15.02
N GLY A 379 -21.71 20.60 -15.23
CA GLY A 379 -21.93 21.71 -14.32
C GLY A 379 -21.41 23.00 -14.94
N THR A 380 -22.29 23.96 -15.19
CA THR A 380 -21.93 25.31 -15.64
C THR A 380 -21.18 26.04 -14.52
N PHE A 381 -20.05 26.66 -14.86
CA PHE A 381 -19.52 27.76 -14.07
C PHE A 381 -20.38 28.97 -14.38
N ASP A 382 -21.31 29.30 -13.48
CA ASP A 382 -21.92 30.63 -13.52
C ASP A 382 -20.89 31.62 -13.00
N ALA A 383 -20.44 32.50 -13.90
CA ALA A 383 -19.66 33.67 -13.54
C ALA A 383 -20.60 34.69 -12.87
N ALA A 384 -20.29 35.06 -11.64
CA ALA A 384 -20.82 36.27 -11.00
C ALA A 384 -19.70 37.29 -10.88
#